data_AF-A0AAN7LF94-F1
#
_entry.id   AF-A0AAN7LF94-F1
#
_cell.length_a   1.000
_cell.length_b   1.000
_cell.length_c   1.000
_cell.angle_alpha   90.00
_cell.angle_beta   90.00
_cell.angle_gamma   90.00
#
_symmetry.space_group_name_H-M   'P 1'
#
loop_
_entity.id
_entity.type
_entity.pdbx_description
1 polymer ?
#
loop_
_entity_poly.entity_id
_entity_poly.type
_entity_poly.pdbx_seq_one_letter_code
_entity_poly.pdbx_strand_id
1 'polypeptide(L)'
;MCWWVFFKECPHPDDKQRKELSRELGLEPLQVKFWFQNKRTQMKAHHERQENSVLKAENDNLRAENSRYREALVSVTCPNCGGPAAMGEMSFEEQHLRIENARLREEIDRISAIAAKYVGKPLSNFGAQSGFAGEMYGQCSMTVPAEADKPMIVELAVAAMEEFIRISQAGEPMWVPGDQYTEVLNEEEYLRTFPRGMETKALGGLRLEASRESAVVIMNHTSLLDILMDVNQWSRMFCGIVSRAMTVQVLSTGVAGNYNGALQVVLTLFPP
;
A
#
# COMPACT_ATOMS: atom_id res chain seq x y z
N MET A 1 -9.25 45.84 -30.65
CA MET A 1 -8.62 45.13 -29.51
C MET A 1 -7.36 44.41 -30.00
N CYS A 2 -6.25 44.42 -29.24
CA CYS A 2 -5.08 43.64 -29.63
C CYS A 2 -5.39 42.13 -29.51
N TRP A 3 -5.07 41.34 -30.54
CA TRP A 3 -5.24 39.87 -30.59
C TRP A 3 -4.84 39.15 -29.31
N TRP A 4 -3.78 39.65 -28.67
CA TRP A 4 -3.22 39.04 -27.47
C TRP A 4 -4.10 39.24 -26.24
N VAL A 5 -4.81 40.35 -26.14
CA VAL A 5 -5.74 40.63 -25.02
C VAL A 5 -6.93 39.69 -25.12
N PHE A 6 -7.53 39.58 -26.31
CA PHE A 6 -8.66 38.67 -26.51
C PHE A 6 -8.27 37.20 -26.30
N PHE A 7 -7.09 36.76 -26.75
CA PHE A 7 -6.64 35.38 -26.53
C PHE A 7 -6.49 35.04 -25.04
N LYS A 8 -6.01 35.97 -24.21
CA LYS A 8 -5.89 35.73 -22.76
C LYS A 8 -7.25 35.53 -22.09
N GLU A 9 -8.27 36.20 -22.58
CA GLU A 9 -9.64 36.09 -22.08
C GLU A 9 -10.39 34.88 -22.67
N CYS A 10 -10.17 34.59 -23.95
CA CYS A 10 -10.82 33.52 -24.68
C CYS A 10 -9.85 32.80 -25.65
N PRO A 11 -9.12 31.76 -25.18
CA PRO A 11 -8.15 31.01 -26.01
C PRO A 11 -8.80 30.09 -27.06
N HIS A 12 -10.10 29.84 -26.91
CA HIS A 12 -10.90 28.94 -27.74
C HIS A 12 -12.18 29.64 -28.23
N PRO A 13 -12.05 30.64 -29.12
CA PRO A 13 -13.22 31.37 -29.60
C PRO A 13 -14.15 30.46 -30.39
N ASP A 14 -15.45 30.60 -30.18
CA ASP A 14 -16.50 29.94 -30.93
C ASP A 14 -16.64 30.51 -32.36
N ASP A 15 -17.54 29.94 -33.17
CA ASP A 15 -17.73 30.37 -34.57
C ASP A 15 -18.24 31.80 -34.71
N LYS A 16 -19.05 32.29 -33.76
CA LYS A 16 -19.59 33.65 -33.78
C LYS A 16 -18.48 34.65 -33.46
N GLN A 17 -17.70 34.38 -32.42
CA GLN A 17 -16.54 35.15 -32.02
C GLN A 17 -15.47 35.19 -33.12
N ARG A 18 -15.22 34.07 -33.80
CA ARG A 18 -14.31 34.03 -34.96
C ARG A 18 -14.77 34.91 -36.11
N LYS A 19 -16.08 34.91 -36.43
CA LYS A 19 -16.66 35.76 -37.49
C LYS A 19 -16.61 37.25 -37.12
N GLU A 20 -16.84 37.57 -35.85
CA GLU A 20 -16.73 38.93 -35.34
C GLU A 20 -15.30 39.46 -35.43
N LEU A 21 -14.33 38.68 -34.95
CA LEU A 21 -12.90 38.97 -35.07
C LEU A 21 -12.45 39.11 -36.54
N SER A 22 -12.92 38.22 -37.41
CA SER A 22 -12.68 38.29 -38.86
C SER A 22 -13.15 39.62 -39.46
N ARG A 23 -14.36 40.07 -39.10
CA ARG A 23 -14.93 41.34 -39.56
C ARG A 23 -14.18 42.55 -39.03
N GLU A 24 -13.83 42.55 -37.74
CA GLU A 24 -13.09 43.66 -37.11
C GLU A 24 -11.66 43.81 -37.66
N LEU A 25 -11.03 42.68 -38.02
CA LEU A 25 -9.63 42.63 -38.41
C LEU A 25 -9.42 42.58 -39.92
N GLY A 26 -10.50 42.48 -40.72
CA GLY A 26 -10.44 42.36 -42.17
C GLY A 26 -9.75 41.07 -42.65
N LEU A 27 -9.90 39.98 -41.91
CA LEU A 27 -9.28 38.68 -42.21
C LEU A 27 -10.32 37.61 -42.49
N GLU A 28 -9.91 36.54 -43.18
CA GLU A 28 -10.75 35.36 -43.34
C GLU A 28 -10.94 34.62 -42.00
N PRO A 29 -12.15 34.14 -41.66
CA PRO A 29 -12.39 33.39 -40.41
C PRO A 29 -11.47 32.19 -40.20
N LEU A 30 -10.99 31.57 -41.30
CA LEU A 30 -10.01 30.49 -41.25
C LEU A 30 -8.64 30.94 -40.76
N GLN A 31 -8.18 32.14 -41.15
CA GLN A 31 -6.91 32.70 -40.68
C GLN A 31 -6.97 32.95 -39.17
N VAL A 32 -8.11 33.43 -38.66
CA VAL A 32 -8.36 33.57 -37.23
C VAL A 32 -8.26 32.20 -36.55
N LYS A 33 -8.97 31.19 -37.06
CA LYS A 33 -8.92 29.82 -36.50
C LYS A 33 -7.48 29.28 -36.42
N PHE A 34 -6.71 29.37 -37.51
CA PHE A 34 -5.34 28.87 -37.54
C PHE A 34 -4.40 29.65 -36.64
N TRP A 35 -4.57 30.97 -36.53
CA TRP A 35 -3.78 31.77 -35.61
C TRP A 35 -3.99 31.34 -34.16
N PHE A 36 -5.25 31.17 -33.71
CA PHE A 36 -5.53 30.72 -32.34
C PHE A 36 -4.98 29.32 -32.08
N GLN A 37 -5.09 28.42 -33.06
CA GLN A 37 -4.52 27.08 -32.97
C GLN A 37 -2.99 27.11 -32.85
N ASN A 38 -2.30 27.84 -33.71
CA ASN A 38 -0.85 28.00 -33.68
C ASN A 38 -0.39 28.68 -32.39
N LYS A 39 -1.13 29.69 -31.92
CA LYS A 39 -0.79 30.43 -30.70
C LYS A 39 -0.87 29.56 -29.46
N ARG A 40 -1.87 28.68 -29.35
CA ARG A 40 -1.96 27.69 -28.26
C ARG A 40 -0.79 26.71 -28.29
N THR A 41 -0.47 26.16 -29.46
CA THR A 41 0.68 25.25 -29.61
C THR A 41 1.99 25.95 -29.23
N GLN A 42 2.18 27.21 -29.67
CA GLN A 42 3.35 28.01 -29.30
C GLN A 42 3.44 28.24 -27.79
N MET A 43 2.34 28.59 -27.13
CA MET A 43 2.30 28.81 -25.69
C MET A 43 2.61 27.52 -24.91
N LYS A 44 2.00 26.39 -25.30
CA LYS A 44 2.27 25.08 -24.70
C LYS A 44 3.75 24.71 -24.84
N ALA A 45 4.31 24.82 -26.04
CA ALA A 45 5.72 24.51 -26.28
C ALA A 45 6.69 25.48 -25.58
N HIS A 46 6.29 26.73 -25.33
CA HIS A 46 7.10 27.67 -24.54
C HIS A 46 7.08 27.30 -23.06
N HIS A 47 5.89 26.99 -22.52
CA HIS A 47 5.72 26.59 -21.13
C HIS A 47 6.46 25.29 -20.82
N GLU A 48 6.28 24.25 -21.64
CA GLU A 48 6.98 22.96 -21.49
C GLU A 48 8.50 23.12 -21.54
N ARG A 49 9.02 24.02 -22.38
CA ARG A 49 10.46 24.33 -22.42
C ARG A 49 10.95 25.00 -21.14
N GLN A 50 10.16 25.92 -20.57
CA GLN A 50 10.49 26.56 -19.30
C GLN A 50 10.47 25.55 -18.16
N GLU A 51 9.42 24.73 -18.05
CA GLU A 51 9.32 23.67 -17.05
C GLU A 51 10.46 22.66 -17.17
N ASN A 52 10.77 22.21 -18.39
CA ASN A 52 11.88 21.29 -18.63
C ASN A 52 13.23 21.89 -18.24
N SER A 53 13.43 23.19 -18.47
CA SER A 53 14.65 23.89 -18.05
C SER A 53 14.78 23.95 -16.52
N VAL A 54 13.67 24.20 -15.82
CA VAL A 54 13.64 24.22 -14.35
C VAL A 54 13.90 22.82 -13.78
N LEU A 55 13.20 21.81 -14.28
CA LEU A 55 13.37 20.42 -13.84
C LEU A 55 14.78 19.90 -14.09
N LYS A 56 15.44 20.27 -15.19
CA LYS A 56 16.84 19.93 -15.45
C LYS A 56 17.78 20.57 -14.43
N ALA A 57 17.61 21.87 -14.15
CA ALA A 57 18.42 22.57 -13.16
C ALA A 57 18.25 21.96 -11.75
N GLU A 58 17.02 21.60 -11.37
CA GLU A 58 16.74 20.90 -10.12
C GLU A 58 17.35 19.50 -10.08
N ASN A 59 17.27 18.74 -11.20
CA ASN A 59 17.88 17.42 -11.30
C ASN A 59 19.41 17.47 -11.13
N ASP A 60 20.06 18.44 -11.77
CA ASP A 60 21.51 18.67 -11.65
C ASP A 60 21.89 19.05 -10.22
N ASN A 61 21.09 19.89 -9.56
CA ASN A 61 21.28 20.24 -8.15
C ASN A 61 21.14 19.02 -7.23
N LEU A 62 20.09 18.22 -7.39
CA LEU A 62 19.87 16.99 -6.63
C LEU A 62 20.98 15.97 -6.86
N ARG A 63 21.52 15.86 -8.08
CA ARG A 63 22.68 15.00 -8.38
C ARG A 63 23.93 15.49 -7.67
N ALA A 64 24.19 16.79 -7.67
CA ALA A 64 25.32 17.39 -6.97
C ALA A 64 25.21 17.18 -5.45
N GLU A 65 24.02 17.38 -4.87
CA GLU A 65 23.76 17.16 -3.45
C GLU A 65 23.91 15.68 -3.07
N ASN A 66 23.38 14.76 -3.88
CA ASN A 66 23.58 13.32 -3.69
C ASN A 66 25.06 12.93 -3.74
N SER A 67 25.86 13.49 -4.66
CA SER A 67 27.31 13.26 -4.68
C SER A 67 27.95 13.69 -3.37
N ARG A 68 27.60 14.88 -2.89
CA ARG A 68 28.12 15.42 -1.61
C ARG A 68 27.74 14.56 -0.42
N TYR A 69 26.50 14.07 -0.34
CA TYR A 69 26.10 13.16 0.75
C TYR A 69 26.84 11.83 0.69
N ARG A 70 27.02 11.25 -0.51
CA ARG A 70 27.80 10.02 -0.68
C ARG A 70 29.26 10.21 -0.27
N GLU A 71 29.88 11.30 -0.68
CA GLU A 71 31.25 11.65 -0.28
C GLU A 71 31.35 11.85 1.24
N ALA A 72 30.41 12.56 1.85
CA ALA A 72 30.35 12.75 3.29
C ALA A 72 30.27 11.40 4.02
N LEU A 73 29.39 10.49 3.58
CA LEU A 73 29.25 9.14 4.15
C LEU A 73 30.54 8.32 4.03
N VAL A 74 31.24 8.40 2.90
CA VAL A 74 32.52 7.71 2.70
C VAL A 74 33.63 8.30 3.58
N SER A 75 33.58 9.61 3.86
CA SER A 75 34.58 10.30 4.67
C SER A 75 34.45 10.05 6.17
N VAL A 76 33.29 9.58 6.65
CA VAL A 76 33.09 9.29 8.08
C VAL A 76 34.07 8.21 8.51
N THR A 77 34.83 8.49 9.56
CA THR A 77 35.86 7.59 10.11
C THR A 77 35.50 7.21 11.54
N CYS A 78 35.77 5.96 11.93
CA CYS A 78 35.47 5.51 13.29
C CYS A 78 36.41 6.18 14.30
N PRO A 79 35.90 6.88 15.33
CA PRO A 79 36.73 7.57 16.32
C PRO A 79 37.53 6.62 17.22
N ASN A 80 37.20 5.32 17.25
CA ASN A 80 37.87 4.33 18.11
C ASN A 80 38.98 3.52 17.40
N CYS A 81 38.99 3.47 16.05
CA CYS A 81 39.98 2.69 15.30
C CYS A 81 40.55 3.37 14.05
N GLY A 82 40.05 4.55 13.65
CA GLY A 82 40.55 5.30 12.49
C GLY A 82 40.25 4.68 11.13
N GLY A 83 39.43 3.61 11.07
CA GLY A 83 39.03 2.96 9.83
C GLY A 83 37.90 3.69 9.09
N PRO A 84 37.82 3.62 7.74
CA PRO A 84 36.72 4.19 6.96
C PRO A 84 35.39 3.53 7.35
N ALA A 85 34.34 4.30 7.60
CA ALA A 85 33.00 3.78 7.91
C ALA A 85 32.22 3.36 6.64
N ALA A 86 32.90 3.12 5.52
CA ALA A 86 32.28 2.80 4.25
C ALA A 86 31.51 1.46 4.33
N MET A 87 30.19 1.55 4.42
CA MET A 87 29.24 0.45 4.23
C MET A 87 29.37 -0.11 2.80
N GLY A 88 30.27 -1.07 2.65
CA GLY A 88 30.37 -2.00 1.53
C GLY A 88 30.78 -3.42 1.97
N GLU A 89 31.11 -3.60 3.25
CA GLU A 89 31.33 -4.90 3.87
C GLU A 89 30.32 -5.10 4.99
N MET A 90 29.77 -6.31 5.06
CA MET A 90 28.66 -6.69 5.94
C MET A 90 28.91 -6.24 7.38
N SER A 91 27.88 -5.71 8.04
CA SER A 91 28.01 -5.23 9.40
C SER A 91 28.44 -6.37 10.34
N PHE A 92 29.15 -6.02 11.43
CA PHE A 92 29.53 -6.98 12.47
C PHE A 92 28.32 -7.74 13.03
N GLU A 93 27.17 -7.06 13.09
CA GLU A 93 25.89 -7.61 13.52
C GLU A 93 25.35 -8.63 12.51
N GLU A 94 25.46 -8.36 11.20
CA GLU A 94 25.05 -9.32 10.17
C GLU A 94 25.94 -10.57 10.17
N GLN A 95 27.24 -10.43 10.42
CA GLN A 95 28.13 -11.58 10.56
C GLN A 95 27.80 -12.42 11.81
N HIS A 96 27.49 -11.76 12.93
CA HIS A 96 27.08 -12.44 14.16
C HIS A 96 25.75 -13.20 13.98
N LEU A 97 24.76 -12.59 13.31
CA LEU A 97 23.48 -13.22 13.01
C LEU A 97 23.61 -14.45 12.11
N ARG A 98 24.58 -14.49 11.19
CA ARG A 98 24.86 -15.67 10.36
C ARG A 98 25.44 -16.83 11.17
N ILE A 99 26.32 -16.54 12.13
CA ILE A 99 26.88 -17.55 13.03
C ILE A 99 25.79 -18.12 13.94
N GLU A 100 24.94 -17.27 14.52
CA GLU A 100 23.87 -17.74 15.40
C GLU A 100 22.80 -18.52 14.62
N ASN A 101 22.46 -18.11 13.39
CA ASN A 101 21.56 -18.89 12.52
C ASN A 101 22.09 -20.29 12.22
N ALA A 102 23.39 -20.44 11.97
CA ALA A 102 23.99 -21.76 11.75
C ALA A 102 23.88 -22.64 13.01
N ARG A 103 24.12 -22.06 14.19
CA ARG A 103 23.99 -22.75 15.48
C ARG A 103 22.55 -23.18 15.78
N LEU A 104 21.58 -22.30 15.54
CA LEU A 104 20.16 -22.59 15.75
C LEU A 104 19.65 -23.69 14.81
N ARG A 105 20.14 -23.73 13.57
CA ARG A 105 19.80 -24.80 12.61
C ARG A 105 20.29 -26.17 13.09
N GLU A 106 21.50 -26.26 13.60
CA GLU A 106 21.99 -27.50 14.21
C GLU A 106 21.16 -27.93 15.43
N GLU A 107 20.70 -26.99 16.25
CA GLU A 107 19.86 -27.30 17.41
C GLU A 107 18.47 -27.81 16.99
N ILE A 108 17.88 -27.21 15.94
CA ILE A 108 16.65 -27.69 15.32
C ILE A 108 16.84 -29.12 14.80
N ASP A 109 17.94 -29.42 14.12
CA ASP A 109 18.22 -30.76 13.60
C ASP A 109 18.39 -31.78 14.74
N ARG A 110 19.08 -31.41 15.82
CA ARG A 110 19.22 -32.24 17.03
C ARG A 110 17.87 -32.53 17.68
N ILE A 111 17.04 -31.52 17.90
CA ILE A 111 15.71 -31.67 18.51
C ILE A 111 14.79 -32.49 17.60
N SER A 112 14.84 -32.26 16.30
CA SER A 112 14.05 -33.00 15.31
C SER A 112 14.43 -34.48 15.28
N ALA A 113 15.72 -34.81 15.40
CA ALA A 113 16.21 -36.19 15.52
C ALA A 113 15.78 -36.87 16.84
N ILE A 114 15.61 -36.10 17.92
CA ILE A 114 15.06 -36.61 19.18
C ILE A 114 13.55 -36.82 19.05
N ALA A 115 12.80 -35.84 18.54
CA ALA A 115 11.36 -35.92 18.34
C ALA A 115 10.96 -37.10 17.44
N ALA A 116 11.72 -37.35 16.37
CA ALA A 116 11.53 -38.51 15.50
C ALA A 116 11.58 -39.86 16.25
N LYS A 117 12.30 -39.95 17.38
CA LYS A 117 12.35 -41.17 18.22
C LYS A 117 11.11 -41.36 19.10
N TYR A 118 10.33 -40.30 19.32
CA TYR A 118 9.13 -40.33 20.18
C TYR A 118 7.81 -40.31 19.39
N VAL A 119 7.81 -39.87 18.13
CA VAL A 119 6.61 -39.82 17.26
C VAL A 119 6.12 -41.21 16.79
N GLY A 120 6.90 -42.28 17.03
CA GLY A 120 6.58 -43.65 16.56
C GLY A 120 6.01 -44.64 17.58
N LYS A 121 5.69 -44.26 18.83
CA LYS A 121 5.13 -45.18 19.83
C LYS A 121 3.71 -44.75 20.25
N PRO A 122 2.67 -45.59 20.06
CA PRO A 122 1.33 -45.25 20.47
C PRO A 122 1.21 -45.35 21.99
N LEU A 123 0.95 -44.21 22.65
CA LEU A 123 0.38 -44.18 23.99
C LEU A 123 -1.13 -44.31 23.85
N SER A 124 -1.64 -45.47 24.25
CA SER A 124 -3.06 -45.79 24.26
C SER A 124 -3.80 -45.08 25.41
N ASN A 125 -5.00 -44.63 25.05
CA ASN A 125 -6.22 -44.57 25.88
C ASN A 125 -6.38 -43.48 26.94
N PHE A 126 -7.35 -42.58 26.73
CA PHE A 126 -8.52 -42.24 27.58
C PHE A 126 -9.27 -41.11 26.85
N GLY A 127 -10.48 -41.33 26.31
CA GLY A 127 -11.75 -41.20 27.03
C GLY A 127 -12.34 -39.80 26.77
N ALA A 128 -13.23 -39.64 25.78
CA ALA A 128 -14.69 -39.62 25.93
C ALA A 128 -15.29 -38.22 26.27
N GLN A 129 -15.91 -37.65 25.23
CA GLN A 129 -17.22 -36.96 25.16
C GLN A 129 -17.67 -35.89 26.17
N SER A 130 -18.26 -34.84 25.57
CA SER A 130 -19.49 -34.09 25.90
C SER A 130 -19.21 -32.59 26.05
N GLY A 131 -20.02 -31.64 25.60
CA GLY A 131 -21.37 -31.62 25.03
C GLY A 131 -21.79 -30.15 25.07
N PHE A 132 -21.86 -29.49 23.91
CA PHE A 132 -22.26 -28.09 23.78
C PHE A 132 -23.79 -27.97 23.80
N ALA A 133 -24.34 -27.14 24.67
CA ALA A 133 -25.64 -26.50 24.49
C ALA A 133 -25.76 -25.29 25.42
N GLY A 134 -26.03 -24.11 24.84
CA GLY A 134 -26.24 -22.88 25.59
C GLY A 134 -26.30 -21.67 24.66
N GLU A 135 -27.38 -21.53 23.91
CA GLU A 135 -27.80 -20.27 23.29
C GLU A 135 -28.05 -19.23 24.39
N MET A 136 -27.71 -17.96 24.17
CA MET A 136 -28.67 -16.84 24.19
C MET A 136 -28.02 -15.44 24.20
N TYR A 137 -28.38 -14.68 23.16
CA TYR A 137 -28.74 -13.25 23.13
C TYR A 137 -27.64 -12.21 22.82
N GLY A 138 -27.94 -11.48 21.75
CA GLY A 138 -27.16 -10.39 21.22
C GLY A 138 -26.99 -9.27 22.22
N GLN A 139 -25.75 -9.10 22.62
CA GLN A 139 -25.16 -7.83 22.97
C GLN A 139 -23.73 -7.92 22.46
N CYS A 140 -23.36 -7.04 21.51
CA CYS A 140 -21.96 -6.95 21.06
C CYS A 140 -21.16 -6.28 22.19
N SER A 141 -20.91 -7.05 23.26
CA SER A 141 -19.85 -6.76 24.20
C SER A 141 -18.57 -7.06 23.44
N MET A 142 -17.82 -6.03 23.08
CA MET A 142 -16.51 -6.19 22.45
C MET A 142 -15.58 -6.81 23.50
N THR A 143 -15.62 -8.13 23.61
CA THR A 143 -14.72 -8.89 24.46
C THR A 143 -13.33 -8.79 23.85
N VAL A 144 -12.38 -8.26 24.61
CA VAL A 144 -10.96 -8.38 24.30
C VAL A 144 -10.69 -9.87 24.06
N PRO A 145 -10.04 -10.25 22.94
CA PRO A 145 -9.76 -11.65 22.66
C PRO A 145 -9.05 -12.31 23.83
N ALA A 146 -9.49 -13.52 24.21
CA ALA A 146 -8.84 -14.24 25.28
C ALA A 146 -7.44 -14.67 24.81
N GLU A 147 -6.51 -14.88 25.74
CA GLU A 147 -5.17 -15.37 25.43
C GLU A 147 -5.19 -16.70 24.65
N ALA A 148 -6.24 -17.52 24.86
CA ALA A 148 -6.46 -18.77 24.13
C ALA A 148 -6.86 -18.56 22.66
N ASP A 149 -7.41 -17.40 22.29
CA ASP A 149 -7.88 -17.10 20.93
C ASP A 149 -6.75 -16.60 20.03
N LYS A 150 -5.64 -16.14 20.62
CA LYS A 150 -4.47 -15.62 19.89
C LYS A 150 -3.97 -16.51 18.76
N PRO A 151 -3.67 -17.82 18.97
CA PRO A 151 -3.17 -18.66 17.89
C PRO A 151 -4.16 -18.76 16.72
N MET A 152 -5.46 -18.84 17.00
CA MET A 152 -6.50 -18.86 15.97
C MET A 152 -6.57 -17.53 15.21
N ILE A 153 -6.49 -16.39 15.92
CA ILE A 153 -6.48 -15.06 15.29
C ILE A 153 -5.24 -14.88 14.40
N VAL A 154 -4.08 -15.35 14.84
CA VAL A 154 -2.85 -15.31 14.03
C VAL A 154 -3.00 -16.19 12.79
N GLU A 155 -3.48 -17.42 12.93
CA GLU A 155 -3.69 -18.34 11.81
C GLU A 155 -4.66 -17.73 10.78
N LEU A 156 -5.78 -17.17 11.24
CA LEU A 156 -6.76 -16.51 10.38
C LEU A 156 -6.17 -15.27 9.68
N ALA A 157 -5.37 -14.46 10.38
CA ALA A 157 -4.72 -13.30 9.80
C ALA A 157 -3.69 -13.67 8.73
N VAL A 158 -2.91 -14.73 8.94
CA VAL A 158 -1.95 -15.24 7.94
C VAL A 158 -2.71 -15.76 6.71
N ALA A 159 -3.74 -16.59 6.91
CA ALA A 159 -4.56 -17.10 5.81
C ALA A 159 -5.22 -15.96 5.02
N ALA A 160 -5.81 -14.97 5.69
CA ALA A 160 -6.42 -13.81 5.06
C ALA A 160 -5.41 -12.96 4.27
N MET A 161 -4.19 -12.77 4.79
CA MET A 161 -3.13 -12.04 4.09
C MET A 161 -2.66 -12.79 2.84
N GLU A 162 -2.50 -14.11 2.90
CA GLU A 162 -2.17 -14.93 1.72
C GLU A 162 -3.26 -14.87 0.65
N GLU A 163 -4.54 -14.90 1.05
CA GLU A 163 -5.67 -14.68 0.15
C GLU A 163 -5.59 -13.28 -0.49
N PHE A 164 -5.42 -12.23 0.32
CA PHE A 164 -5.31 -10.85 -0.16
C PHE A 164 -4.16 -10.66 -1.17
N ILE A 165 -2.99 -11.24 -0.92
CA ILE A 165 -1.85 -11.15 -1.85
C ILE A 165 -2.20 -11.80 -3.21
N ARG A 166 -2.83 -12.98 -3.19
CA ARG A 166 -3.24 -13.67 -4.42
C ARG A 166 -4.31 -12.89 -5.17
N ILE A 167 -5.29 -12.33 -4.46
CA ILE A 167 -6.39 -11.55 -5.04
C ILE A 167 -5.86 -10.23 -5.63
N SER A 168 -5.03 -9.49 -4.89
CA SER A 168 -4.52 -8.19 -5.31
C SER A 168 -3.63 -8.27 -6.56
N GLN A 169 -2.88 -9.36 -6.72
CA GLN A 169 -2.00 -9.60 -7.87
C GLN A 169 -2.71 -10.26 -9.07
N ALA A 170 -3.95 -10.71 -8.89
CA ALA A 170 -4.73 -11.29 -9.97
C ALA A 170 -5.20 -10.23 -10.98
N GLY A 171 -5.44 -10.64 -12.22
CA GLY A 171 -6.06 -9.84 -13.26
C GLY A 171 -7.41 -10.42 -13.67
N GLU A 172 -7.79 -10.26 -14.94
CA GLU A 172 -8.92 -10.98 -15.52
C GLU A 172 -8.67 -12.51 -15.46
N PRO A 173 -9.67 -13.35 -15.12
CA PRO A 173 -11.09 -13.04 -14.95
C PRO A 173 -11.51 -12.72 -13.50
N MET A 174 -10.56 -12.68 -12.54
CA MET A 174 -10.86 -12.45 -11.12
C MET A 174 -11.35 -11.03 -10.87
N TRP A 175 -10.76 -10.07 -11.57
CA TRP A 175 -11.20 -8.68 -11.58
C TRP A 175 -11.84 -8.37 -12.92
N VAL A 176 -13.07 -7.85 -12.89
CA VAL A 176 -13.82 -7.44 -14.08
C VAL A 176 -13.99 -5.92 -14.10
N PRO A 177 -14.02 -5.29 -15.28
CA PRO A 177 -14.28 -3.86 -15.38
C PRO A 177 -15.62 -3.49 -14.73
N GLY A 178 -15.57 -2.56 -13.76
CA GLY A 178 -16.74 -1.95 -13.12
C GLY A 178 -17.10 -0.61 -13.74
N ASP A 179 -17.57 0.32 -12.90
CA ASP A 179 -17.91 1.68 -13.33
C ASP A 179 -16.65 2.56 -13.47
N GLN A 180 -16.60 3.34 -14.55
CA GLN A 180 -15.53 4.30 -14.86
C GLN A 180 -14.13 3.68 -14.92
N TYR A 181 -13.40 3.71 -13.79
CA TYR A 181 -12.00 3.28 -13.61
C TYR A 181 -11.85 2.23 -12.50
N THR A 182 -12.97 1.76 -11.93
CA THR A 182 -12.96 0.78 -10.85
C THR A 182 -13.04 -0.63 -11.41
N GLU A 183 -12.33 -1.56 -10.79
CA GLU A 183 -12.48 -2.99 -11.05
C GLU A 183 -13.30 -3.61 -9.93
N VAL A 184 -14.18 -4.55 -10.26
CA VAL A 184 -15.04 -5.26 -9.31
C VAL A 184 -14.63 -6.73 -9.28
N LEU A 185 -14.67 -7.32 -8.09
CA LEU A 185 -14.33 -8.73 -7.91
C LEU A 185 -15.42 -9.64 -8.50
N ASN A 186 -15.02 -10.61 -9.31
CA ASN A 186 -15.90 -11.67 -9.77
C ASN A 186 -16.06 -12.73 -8.65
N GLU A 187 -17.22 -12.73 -8.01
CA GLU A 187 -17.54 -13.61 -6.89
C GLU A 187 -17.46 -15.11 -7.26
N GLU A 188 -17.90 -15.50 -8.46
CA GLU A 188 -17.86 -16.90 -8.90
C GLU A 188 -16.42 -17.40 -9.03
N GLU A 189 -15.57 -16.58 -9.66
CA GLU A 189 -14.15 -16.90 -9.86
C GLU A 189 -13.37 -16.88 -8.53
N TYR A 190 -13.75 -15.96 -7.64
CA TYR A 190 -13.23 -15.92 -6.27
C TYR A 190 -13.57 -17.21 -5.51
N LEU A 191 -14.84 -17.61 -5.47
CA LEU A 191 -15.28 -18.83 -4.77
C LEU A 191 -14.67 -20.11 -5.37
N ARG A 192 -14.43 -20.12 -6.69
CA ARG A 192 -13.73 -21.21 -7.38
C ARG A 192 -12.27 -21.32 -6.94
N THR A 193 -11.60 -20.18 -6.76
CA THR A 193 -10.18 -20.11 -6.37
C THR A 193 -9.99 -20.33 -4.87
N PHE A 194 -10.95 -19.88 -4.06
CA PHE A 194 -10.92 -19.92 -2.60
C PHE A 194 -12.14 -20.69 -2.05
N PRO A 195 -12.21 -22.03 -2.25
CA PRO A 195 -13.35 -22.84 -1.81
C PRO A 195 -13.53 -22.92 -0.28
N ARG A 196 -12.52 -22.45 0.47
CA ARG A 196 -12.55 -22.29 1.94
C ARG A 196 -12.44 -20.83 2.38
N GLY A 197 -12.42 -19.87 1.45
CA GLY A 197 -12.30 -18.45 1.76
C GLY A 197 -13.44 -18.02 2.69
N MET A 198 -13.10 -17.21 3.71
CA MET A 198 -13.95 -16.79 4.84
C MET A 198 -15.39 -17.26 4.74
N GLU A 199 -15.74 -18.38 5.38
CA GLU A 199 -17.00 -19.12 5.27
C GLU A 199 -18.23 -18.24 4.99
N THR A 200 -18.45 -17.91 3.71
CA THR A 200 -19.54 -17.05 3.24
C THR A 200 -20.91 -17.70 3.43
N LYS A 201 -20.91 -19.02 3.68
CA LYS A 201 -22.11 -19.77 4.06
C LYS A 201 -22.62 -19.50 5.48
N ALA A 202 -21.86 -18.80 6.33
CA ALA A 202 -22.27 -18.52 7.71
C ALA A 202 -23.05 -17.19 7.89
N LEU A 203 -23.07 -16.30 6.90
CA LEU A 203 -23.63 -14.95 7.01
C LEU A 203 -24.88 -14.80 6.12
N GLY A 204 -26.01 -15.29 6.61
CA GLY A 204 -27.30 -15.31 5.92
C GLY A 204 -27.65 -14.01 5.18
N GLY A 205 -27.68 -14.10 3.84
CA GLY A 205 -28.22 -13.06 2.96
C GLY A 205 -27.33 -11.84 2.72
N LEU A 206 -26.09 -11.83 3.21
CA LEU A 206 -25.14 -10.75 2.93
C LEU A 206 -24.45 -10.96 1.59
N ARG A 207 -24.38 -9.90 0.77
CA ARG A 207 -23.69 -9.89 -0.53
C ARG A 207 -22.22 -9.55 -0.31
N LEU A 208 -21.32 -10.33 -0.90
CA LEU A 208 -19.90 -9.99 -0.93
C LEU A 208 -19.65 -8.95 -2.03
N GLU A 209 -19.05 -7.82 -1.64
CA GLU A 209 -18.69 -6.75 -2.57
C GLU A 209 -17.23 -6.37 -2.33
N ALA A 210 -16.45 -6.30 -3.41
CA ALA A 210 -15.08 -5.85 -3.38
C ALA A 210 -14.76 -5.08 -4.66
N SER A 211 -14.09 -3.94 -4.51
CA SER A 211 -13.61 -3.11 -5.59
C SER A 211 -12.11 -2.86 -5.46
N ARG A 212 -11.47 -2.55 -6.58
CA ARG A 212 -10.04 -2.23 -6.66
C ARG A 212 -9.85 -0.94 -7.46
N GLU A 213 -8.99 -0.09 -6.94
CA GLU A 213 -8.51 1.12 -7.59
C GLU A 213 -6.99 1.24 -7.36
N SER A 214 -6.26 1.83 -8.31
CA SER A 214 -4.82 2.06 -8.21
C SER A 214 -4.51 3.50 -8.58
N ALA A 215 -3.77 4.19 -7.69
CA ALA A 215 -3.38 5.57 -7.87
C ALA A 215 -1.93 5.79 -7.43
N VAL A 216 -1.26 6.78 -8.04
CA VAL A 216 0.08 7.21 -7.62
C VAL A 216 -0.06 8.22 -6.50
N VAL A 217 0.60 7.95 -5.36
CA VAL A 217 0.59 8.83 -4.18
C VAL A 217 1.95 9.53 -4.04
N ILE A 218 1.94 10.81 -3.69
CA ILE A 218 3.15 11.62 -3.48
C ILE A 218 3.73 11.38 -2.08
N MET A 219 4.11 10.13 -1.79
CA MET A 219 4.77 9.74 -0.55
C MET A 219 5.58 8.47 -0.73
N ASN A 220 6.56 8.23 0.14
CA ASN A 220 7.29 6.97 0.14
C ASN A 220 6.45 5.85 0.80
N HIS A 221 6.79 4.60 0.48
CA HIS A 221 6.07 3.44 0.98
C HIS A 221 6.19 3.28 2.51
N THR A 222 7.33 3.67 3.10
CA THR A 222 7.55 3.61 4.56
C THR A 222 6.60 4.52 5.31
N SER A 223 6.45 5.78 4.90
CA SER A 223 5.56 6.74 5.55
C SER A 223 4.09 6.35 5.39
N LEU A 224 3.71 5.73 4.26
CA LEU A 224 2.36 5.19 4.11
C LEU A 224 2.11 4.05 5.11
N LEU A 225 3.06 3.13 5.29
CA LEU A 225 2.95 2.06 6.27
C LEU A 225 2.94 2.60 7.71
N ASP A 226 3.77 3.59 8.03
CA ASP A 226 3.78 4.25 9.35
C ASP A 226 2.39 4.82 9.69
N ILE A 227 1.73 5.45 8.70
CA ILE A 227 0.38 5.99 8.86
C ILE A 227 -0.64 4.87 9.08
N LEU A 228 -0.58 3.78 8.32
CA LEU A 228 -1.51 2.65 8.44
C LEU A 228 -1.34 1.88 9.76
N MET A 229 -0.11 1.78 10.26
CA MET A 229 0.22 1.01 11.46
C MET A 229 0.09 1.80 12.77
N ASP A 230 0.08 3.14 12.70
CA ASP A 230 -0.24 4.02 13.82
C ASP A 230 -1.72 4.39 13.80
N VAL A 231 -2.48 3.85 14.73
CA VAL A 231 -3.94 4.04 14.82
C VAL A 231 -4.37 5.51 14.87
N ASN A 232 -3.55 6.39 15.46
CA ASN A 232 -3.85 7.82 15.54
C ASN A 232 -3.58 8.52 14.22
N GLN A 233 -2.56 8.10 13.48
CA GLN A 233 -2.25 8.64 12.16
C GLN A 233 -3.24 8.13 11.12
N TRP A 234 -3.58 6.84 11.18
CA TRP A 234 -4.60 6.23 10.34
C TRP A 234 -5.95 6.95 10.47
N SER A 235 -6.46 7.14 11.69
CA SER A 235 -7.75 7.82 11.88
C SER A 235 -7.71 9.30 11.48
N ARG A 236 -6.56 9.98 11.66
CA ARG A 236 -6.40 11.37 11.24
C ARG A 236 -6.36 11.51 9.73
N MET A 237 -5.66 10.61 9.04
CA MET A 237 -5.46 10.69 7.60
C MET A 237 -6.71 10.24 6.83
N PHE A 238 -7.41 9.23 7.34
CA PHE A 238 -8.57 8.62 6.69
C PHE A 238 -9.88 8.92 7.44
N CYS A 239 -10.05 10.14 7.94
CA CYS A 239 -11.21 10.53 8.75
C CYS A 239 -12.57 10.41 8.04
N GLY A 240 -12.59 10.39 6.70
CA GLY A 240 -13.78 10.12 5.90
C GLY A 240 -14.21 8.65 5.86
N ILE A 241 -13.33 7.74 6.29
CA ILE A 241 -13.58 6.28 6.33
C ILE A 241 -13.58 5.80 7.79
N VAL A 242 -12.66 6.29 8.62
CA VAL A 242 -12.48 5.87 10.01
C VAL A 242 -12.72 7.07 10.92
N SER A 243 -13.79 7.04 11.70
CA SER A 243 -14.12 8.11 12.65
C SER A 243 -13.28 8.03 13.93
N ARG A 244 -12.99 6.81 14.39
CA ARG A 244 -12.14 6.56 15.56
C ARG A 244 -11.52 5.18 15.45
N ALA A 245 -10.29 5.02 15.92
CA ALA A 245 -9.67 3.71 16.04
C ALA A 245 -8.84 3.62 17.32
N MET A 246 -8.71 2.41 17.87
CA MET A 246 -7.83 2.13 19.01
C MET A 246 -7.19 0.76 18.87
N THR A 247 -5.91 0.66 19.20
CA THR A 247 -5.24 -0.64 19.31
C THR A 247 -5.70 -1.33 20.58
N VAL A 248 -6.35 -2.49 20.43
CA VAL A 248 -6.83 -3.32 21.53
C VAL A 248 -5.71 -4.21 22.05
N GLN A 249 -4.93 -4.79 21.15
CA GLN A 249 -3.85 -5.71 21.49
C GLN A 249 -2.78 -5.75 20.41
N VAL A 250 -1.52 -5.89 20.80
CA VAL A 250 -0.41 -6.19 19.88
C VAL A 250 -0.10 -7.68 19.99
N LEU A 251 -0.27 -8.42 18.89
CA LEU A 251 -0.03 -9.86 18.82
C LEU A 251 1.40 -10.18 18.39
N SER A 252 1.96 -9.36 17.50
CA SER A 252 3.34 -9.46 17.03
C SER A 252 3.84 -8.08 16.64
N THR A 253 5.08 -7.75 17.02
CA THR A 253 5.76 -6.51 16.59
C THR A 253 6.44 -6.65 15.23
N GLY A 254 6.46 -7.86 14.65
CA GLY A 254 7.15 -8.14 13.40
C GLY A 254 8.68 -8.05 13.49
N VAL A 255 9.33 -7.93 12.33
CA VAL A 255 10.78 -7.79 12.22
C VAL A 255 11.21 -6.36 12.58
N ALA A 256 12.23 -6.24 13.43
CA ALA A 256 12.74 -4.94 13.86
C ALA A 256 13.16 -4.07 12.65
N GLY A 257 12.70 -2.81 12.64
CA GLY A 257 12.99 -1.85 11.57
C GLY A 257 12.03 -1.87 10.38
N ASN A 258 11.01 -2.74 10.37
CA ASN A 258 9.91 -2.69 9.41
C ASN A 258 8.62 -3.30 10.02
N TYR A 259 7.56 -3.43 9.22
CA TYR A 259 6.27 -3.98 9.65
C TYR A 259 6.02 -5.42 9.18
N ASN A 260 7.03 -6.11 8.66
CA ASN A 260 6.85 -7.48 8.18
C ASN A 260 6.52 -8.41 9.35
N GLY A 261 5.35 -9.05 9.27
CA GLY A 261 4.84 -9.94 10.32
C GLY A 261 4.34 -9.20 11.57
N ALA A 262 4.20 -7.87 11.54
CA ALA A 262 3.55 -7.13 12.60
C ALA A 262 2.04 -7.38 12.56
N LEU A 263 1.45 -7.64 13.73
CA LEU A 263 0.02 -7.95 13.85
C LEU A 263 -0.57 -7.26 15.07
N GLN A 264 -1.61 -6.47 14.84
CA GLN A 264 -2.34 -5.73 15.87
C GLN A 264 -3.83 -6.00 15.72
N VAL A 265 -4.50 -6.16 16.85
CA VAL A 265 -5.97 -6.14 16.94
C VAL A 265 -6.37 -4.69 17.15
N VAL A 266 -7.13 -4.14 16.20
CA VAL A 266 -7.58 -2.74 16.21
C VAL A 266 -9.10 -2.71 16.23
N LEU A 267 -9.65 -1.91 17.14
CA LEU A 267 -11.06 -1.57 17.15
C LEU A 267 -11.26 -0.29 16.33
N THR A 268 -12.13 -0.34 15.34
CA THR A 268 -12.45 0.79 14.47
C THR A 268 -13.92 1.16 14.56
N LEU A 269 -14.19 2.46 14.48
CA LEU A 269 -15.51 3.03 14.30
C LEU A 269 -15.54 3.71 12.94
N PHE A 270 -16.59 3.40 12.19
CA PHE A 270 -16.87 4.00 10.90
C PHE A 270 -17.88 5.14 11.08
N PRO A 271 -17.86 6.18 10.23
CA PRO A 271 -18.92 7.18 10.17
C PRO A 271 -20.29 6.53 9.91
N PRO A 272 -21.39 7.09 10.44
CA PRO A 272 -22.75 6.65 10.15
C PRO A 272 -23.18 6.95 8.70
#